data_AF-A0A644Y8Q6-F1
#
_entry.id   AF-A0A644Y8Q6-F1
#
_cell.length_a   1.000
_cell.length_b   1.000
_cell.length_c   1.000
_cell.angle_alpha   90.00
_cell.angle_beta   90.00
_cell.angle_gamma   90.00
#
_symmetry.space_group_name_H-M   'P 1'
#
loop_
_entity.id
_entity.type
_entity.pdbx_description
1 polymer ?
#
loop_
_entity_poly.entity_id
_entity_poly.type
_entity_poly.pdbx_seq_one_letter_code
_entity_poly.pdbx_strand_id
1 'polypeptide(L)' 'MTASKRSNNIAYPRQIAMYLSRQMLDLSLPKLGEHFGGRDHTTIIHGINKIQENLKTDKNLQNVIFELENRIKGE' A
#
# COMPACT_ATOMS: atom_id res chain seq x y z
N MET A 1 -16.21 -20.90 -4.93
CA MET A 1 -15.16 -20.00 -5.46
C MET A 1 -15.33 -18.56 -4.93
N THR A 2 -15.29 -18.34 -3.61
CA THR A 2 -15.69 -17.04 -3.00
C THR A 2 -14.69 -16.45 -2.00
N ALA A 3 -13.62 -17.17 -1.65
CA ALA A 3 -12.66 -16.72 -0.63
C ALA A 3 -11.60 -15.73 -1.17
N SER A 4 -11.12 -15.88 -2.41
CA SER A 4 -10.00 -15.04 -2.91
C SER A 4 -10.42 -13.61 -3.24
N LYS A 5 -11.63 -13.37 -3.75
CA LYS A 5 -12.16 -12.03 -4.03
C LYS A 5 -12.30 -11.18 -2.76
N ARG A 6 -12.79 -11.77 -1.65
CA ARG A 6 -12.89 -11.08 -0.36
C ARG A 6 -11.51 -10.74 0.21
N SER A 7 -10.56 -11.66 0.11
CA SER A 7 -9.17 -11.41 0.53
C SER A 7 -8.54 -10.26 -0.24
N ASN A 8 -8.79 -10.16 -1.55
CA ASN A 8 -8.22 -9.11 -2.39
C ASN A 8 -8.78 -7.72 -2.06
N ASN A 9 -10.08 -7.61 -1.71
CA ASN A 9 -10.71 -6.36 -1.27
C ASN A 9 -10.11 -5.77 0.02
N ILE A 10 -9.38 -6.58 0.80
CA ILE A 10 -8.69 -6.12 2.01
C ILE A 10 -7.18 -5.98 1.75
N ALA A 11 -6.60 -6.93 1.03
CA ALA A 11 -5.17 -6.94 0.73
C ALA A 11 -4.76 -5.75 -0.13
N TYR A 12 -5.54 -5.38 -1.14
CA TYR A 12 -5.18 -4.32 -2.06
C TYR A 12 -5.17 -2.93 -1.40
N PRO A 13 -6.21 -2.48 -0.66
CA PRO A 13 -6.14 -1.21 0.09
C PRO A 13 -5.00 -1.16 1.09
N ARG A 14 -4.66 -2.31 1.71
CA ARG A 14 -3.52 -2.40 2.61
C ARG A 14 -2.18 -2.24 1.89
N GLN A 15 -2.03 -2.78 0.69
CA GLN A 15 -0.82 -2.60 -0.12
C GLN A 15 -0.66 -1.13 -0.51
N ILE A 16 -1.76 -0.45 -0.85
CA ILE A 16 -1.79 1.01 -1.08
C ILE A 16 -1.31 1.75 0.17
N ALA A 17 -1.84 1.41 1.35
CA ALA A 17 -1.38 2.02 2.60
C ALA A 17 0.11 1.77 2.88
N MET A 18 0.62 0.56 2.62
CA MET A 18 2.06 0.25 2.75
C MET A 18 2.93 1.11 1.83
N TYR A 19 2.49 1.29 0.58
CA TYR A 19 3.17 2.16 -0.38
C TYR A 19 3.20 3.61 0.09
N LEU A 20 2.05 4.17 0.47
CA LEU A 20 1.94 5.55 0.96
C LEU A 20 2.79 5.77 2.22
N SER A 21 2.72 4.86 3.20
CA SER A 21 3.56 4.93 4.39
C SER A 21 5.05 4.92 4.05
N ARG A 22 5.47 4.18 3.02
CA ARG A 22 6.88 4.18 2.58
C ARG A 22 7.29 5.49 1.90
N GLN A 23 6.38 6.16 1.18
CA GLN A 23 6.67 7.45 0.54
C GLN A 23 6.66 8.61 1.54
N MET A 24 5.82 8.55 2.57
CA MET A 24 5.55 9.67 3.47
C MET A 24 6.32 9.60 4.79
N LEU A 25 6.81 8.43 5.19
CA LEU A 25 7.45 8.22 6.49
C LEU A 25 8.87 7.69 6.33
N ASP A 26 9.78 8.21 7.15
CA ASP A 26 11.14 7.66 7.28
C ASP A 26 11.18 6.54 8.34
N LEU A 27 10.48 5.44 8.04
CA LEU A 27 10.47 4.24 8.87
C LEU A 27 11.16 3.08 8.16
N SER A 28 11.84 2.24 8.94
CA SER A 28 12.42 0.99 8.45
C SER A 28 11.32 -0.01 8.06
N LEU A 29 11.62 -0.90 7.11
CA LEU A 29 10.68 -1.93 6.65
C LEU A 29 10.18 -2.85 7.78
N PRO A 30 11.02 -3.29 8.75
CA PRO A 30 10.53 -4.04 9.91
C PRO A 30 9.52 -3.24 10.75
N LYS A 31 9.79 -1.96 11.00
CA LYS A 31 8.92 -1.10 11.81
C LYS A 31 7.59 -0.81 11.11
N LEU A 32 7.58 -0.64 9.79
CA LEU A 32 6.35 -0.64 9.00
C LEU A 32 5.59 -1.96 9.17
N GLY A 33 6.29 -3.10 9.12
CA GLY A 33 5.73 -4.43 9.39
C GLY A 33 4.94 -4.52 10.70
N GLU A 34 5.52 -4.01 11.78
CA GLU A 34 4.88 -3.91 13.10
C GLU A 34 3.57 -3.09 13.04
N HIS A 35 3.61 -1.89 12.43
CA HIS A 35 2.41 -1.04 12.27
C HIS A 35 1.32 -1.67 11.40
N PHE A 36 1.67 -2.54 10.47
CA PHE A 36 0.71 -3.28 9.64
C PHE A 36 0.22 -4.59 10.28
N GLY A 37 0.36 -4.74 11.59
CA GLY A 37 -0.12 -5.88 12.37
C GLY A 37 0.91 -6.99 12.51
N GLY A 38 2.18 -6.64 12.72
CA GLY A 38 3.27 -7.60 12.90
C GLY A 38 3.61 -8.39 11.63
N ARG A 39 3.45 -7.78 10.45
CA ARG A 39 3.79 -8.44 9.18
C ARG A 39 5.29 -8.50 8.98
N ASP A 40 5.74 -9.59 8.36
CA ASP A 40 7.12 -9.72 7.91
C ASP A 40 7.49 -8.60 6.93
N HIS A 41 8.69 -8.03 7.09
CA HIS A 41 9.21 -6.97 6.23
C HIS A 41 9.20 -7.34 4.73
N THR A 42 9.38 -8.61 4.38
CA THR A 42 9.25 -9.11 3.00
C THR A 42 7.82 -8.93 2.47
N THR A 43 6.80 -9.08 3.31
CA THR A 43 5.40 -8.81 2.92
C THR A 43 5.19 -7.32 2.63
N ILE A 44 5.85 -6.45 3.40
CA ILE A 44 5.84 -5.00 3.15
C ILE A 44 6.49 -4.69 1.79
N ILE A 45 7.67 -5.27 1.52
CA ILE A 45 8.38 -5.13 0.24
C ILE A 45 7.48 -5.58 -0.92
N HIS A 46 6.88 -6.77 -0.82
CA HIS A 46 5.99 -7.27 -1.87
C HIS A 46 4.77 -6.37 -2.10
N GLY A 47 4.18 -5.84 -1.03
CA GLY A 47 3.06 -4.91 -1.13
C GLY A 47 3.42 -3.61 -1.84
N ILE A 48 4.54 -3.00 -1.43
CA ILE A 48 5.06 -1.76 -2.03
C ILE A 48 5.38 -1.97 -3.52
N ASN A 49 6.16 -3.00 -3.84
CA ASN A 49 6.56 -3.30 -5.22
C ASN A 49 5.34 -3.54 -6.11
N LYS A 50 4.32 -4.25 -5.61
CA LYS A 50 3.10 -4.49 -6.37
C LYS A 50 2.37 -3.19 -6.73
N ILE A 51 2.23 -2.26 -5.79
CA ILE A 51 1.62 -0.96 -6.06
C ILE A 51 2.49 -0.14 -7.02
N GLN A 52 3.81 -0.14 -6.85
CA GLN A 52 4.73 0.55 -7.77
C GLN A 52 4.61 0.04 -9.21
N GLU A 53 4.54 -1.28 -9.42
CA GLU A 53 4.35 -1.84 -10.75
C GLU A 53 2.97 -1.48 -11.32
N ASN A 54 1.91 -1.50 -10.50
CA ASN A 54 0.57 -1.13 -10.95
C ASN A 54 0.49 0.34 -11.32
N LEU A 55 1.19 1.22 -10.60
CA LEU A 55 1.26 2.66 -10.90
C LEU A 55 1.90 2.97 -12.25
N LYS A 56 2.69 2.07 -12.83
CA LYS A 56 3.28 2.29 -14.16
C LYS A 56 2.25 2.24 -15.28
N THR A 57 1.14 1.53 -15.09
CA THR A 57 0.18 1.22 -16.17
C THR A 57 -1.26 1.60 -15.83
N ASP A 58 -1.62 1.70 -14.55
CA ASP A 58 -2.97 1.99 -14.09
C ASP A 58 -3.14 3.48 -13.73
N LYS A 59 -3.74 4.24 -14.67
CA LYS A 59 -4.05 5.66 -14.47
C LYS A 59 -5.08 5.91 -13.36
N ASN A 60 -6.01 4.97 -13.13
CA ASN A 60 -6.98 5.14 -12.05
C ASN A 60 -6.29 5.03 -10.70
N LEU A 61 -5.36 4.06 -10.55
CA LEU A 61 -4.57 3.94 -9.34
C LEU A 61 -3.70 5.18 -9.09
N GLN A 62 -3.11 5.75 -10.14
CA GLN A 62 -2.36 7.02 -10.03
C GLN A 62 -3.22 8.14 -9.44
N ASN A 63 -4.42 8.33 -9.97
CA ASN A 63 -5.36 9.34 -9.46
C ASN A 63 -5.76 9.06 -8.00
N VAL A 64 -6.06 7.81 -7.66
CA VAL A 64 -6.42 7.41 -6.29
C VAL A 64 -5.26 7.69 -5.32
N ILE A 65 -4.03 7.35 -5.68
CA ILE A 65 -2.84 7.64 -4.84
C ILE A 65 -2.68 9.15 -4.66
N PHE A 66 -2.76 9.92 -5.74
CA PHE A 66 -2.65 11.39 -5.68
C PHE A 66 -3.71 12.01 -4.76
N GLU A 67 -4.98 11.62 -4.90
CA GLU A 67 -6.05 12.11 -4.03
C GLU A 67 -5.84 11.73 -2.57
N LEU A 68 -5.40 10.48 -2.30
CA LEU A 68 -5.13 10.04 -0.94
C LEU A 68 -3.95 10.79 -0.32
N GLU A 69 -2.88 11.04 -1.07
CA GLU A 69 -1.73 11.81 -0.60
C GLU A 69 -2.12 13.24 -0.20
N ASN A 70 -2.90 13.93 -1.03
CA ASN A 70 -3.37 15.29 -0.72
C ASN A 70 -4.25 15.31 0.54
N ARG A 71 -5.19 14.36 0.62
CA ARG A 71 -6.07 14.22 1.79
C ARG A 71 -5.31 13.94 3.09
N ILE A 72 -4.22 13.16 3.04
CA ILE A 72 -3.40 12.87 4.23
C ILE A 72 -2.56 14.09 4.62
N LYS A 73 -2.03 14.83 3.64
CA LYS A 73 -1.29 16.08 3.88
C LYS A 73 -2.17 17.22 4.37
N GLY A 74 -3.50 17.12 4.18
CA GLY A 74 -4.45 18.15 4.55
C GLY A 74 -4.54 19.29 3.53
N GLU A 75 -4.19 19.01 2.27
CA GLU A 75 -4.33 19.91 1.12
C GLU A 75 -5.65 19.67 0.36
#